data_AF-A0A937TI34-F1
#
_entry.id   AF-A0A937TI34-F1
#
_cell.length_a   1.000
_cell.length_b   1.000
_cell.length_c   1.000
_cell.angle_alpha   90.00
_cell.angle_beta   90.00
_cell.angle_gamma   90.00
#
_symmetry.space_group_name_H-M   'P 1'
#
loop_
_entity.id
_entity.type
_entity.pdbx_description
1 polymer ?
#
loop_
_entity_poly.entity_id
_entity_poly.type
_entity_poly.pdbx_seq_one_letter_code
_entity_poly.pdbx_strand_id
1 'polypeptide(L)'
;MTNRNTDSPTLELTIQDVGYRGRGVGRDEGRVVFVPGVIEGERVRVRITHRHKRFADAELAEVIEPSPFRVAPGCPLALRASSEDGAPAYPCVGCLYQHMAYDEEVRMKQRQLESLLQRMAKLENVPLSEPVGSPHSMGYRNKIRLHGGTYKGKRVLGYVGANNHSVLDVSQCPLACDAINTRLAELRGEHGWIEGLRRSAEVTFRYTEADGVCESVRGVTRMKGELTEHSVLGDLTVPAGGFYQVNTAVADSIVEHVRSAIAGSDCGHVLDLYCGVGLFGLAAGMEGKAVWGVDSDERAVQCANQNAVRLLGRGEGTTESTEPTEGDGGVSFEVAMVERAVKEMLDSSPLDDTLVIVDPPRLGLDRSVTEALAENSPRELIYVSCAPDKLARDLVPLVASGYTIKEVKLFDMFPRTACFETVVRMSR
;
A
#
# COMPACT_ATOMS: atom_id res chain seq x y z
N MET A 1 32.32 1.64 -1.78
CA MET A 1 32.80 0.52 -2.61
C MET A 1 33.09 -0.63 -1.67
N THR A 2 32.18 -1.58 -1.50
CA THR A 2 32.44 -2.79 -0.71
C THR A 2 33.04 -3.83 -1.65
N ASN A 3 34.26 -4.25 -1.33
CA ASN A 3 34.98 -5.33 -2.00
C ASN A 3 34.10 -6.59 -1.91
N ARG A 4 33.53 -7.06 -3.03
CA ARG A 4 32.87 -8.37 -3.08
C ARG A 4 33.97 -9.42 -3.02
N ASN A 5 34.29 -9.86 -1.81
CA ASN A 5 35.24 -10.94 -1.60
C ASN A 5 34.60 -12.25 -2.08
N THR A 6 35.00 -12.73 -3.25
CA THR A 6 34.50 -13.97 -3.87
C THR A 6 34.83 -15.24 -3.07
N ASP A 7 35.69 -15.13 -2.05
CA ASP A 7 36.07 -16.20 -1.12
C ASP A 7 35.19 -16.27 0.15
N SER A 8 34.06 -15.57 0.19
CA SER A 8 33.16 -15.66 1.35
C SER A 8 32.55 -17.07 1.42
N PRO A 9 32.56 -17.75 2.59
CA PRO A 9 32.08 -19.11 2.71
C PRO A 9 30.61 -19.21 2.30
N THR A 10 30.30 -20.19 1.44
CA THR A 10 28.94 -20.56 1.11
C THR A 10 28.45 -21.64 2.05
N LEU A 11 27.15 -21.66 2.30
CA LEU A 11 26.49 -22.71 3.09
C LEU A 11 25.22 -23.15 2.39
N GLU A 12 24.84 -24.39 2.62
CA GLU A 12 23.58 -24.95 2.14
C GLU A 12 22.58 -25.02 3.29
N LEU A 13 21.36 -24.59 3.04
CA LEU A 13 20.28 -24.69 4.01
C LEU A 13 18.93 -24.88 3.31
N THR A 14 17.96 -25.34 4.07
CA THR A 14 16.56 -25.41 3.66
C THR A 14 15.81 -24.21 4.22
N ILE A 15 15.00 -23.58 3.37
CA ILE A 15 14.14 -22.45 3.76
C ILE A 15 12.91 -22.99 4.49
N GLN A 16 12.73 -22.54 5.72
CA GLN A 16 11.69 -23.00 6.64
C GLN A 16 10.46 -22.09 6.65
N ASP A 17 10.65 -20.80 6.35
CA ASP A 17 9.60 -19.78 6.39
C ASP A 17 10.04 -18.57 5.54
N VAL A 18 9.11 -17.72 5.13
CA VAL A 18 9.38 -16.44 4.48
C VAL A 18 8.62 -15.34 5.20
N GLY A 19 9.32 -14.63 6.07
CA GLY A 19 8.75 -13.55 6.87
C GLY A 19 8.37 -12.31 6.03
N TYR A 20 7.56 -11.44 6.63
CA TYR A 20 7.13 -10.17 6.04
C TYR A 20 8.33 -9.40 5.44
N ARG A 21 8.13 -8.88 4.22
CA ARG A 21 9.16 -8.29 3.34
C ARG A 21 10.11 -9.29 2.67
N GLY A 22 9.72 -10.56 2.58
CA GLY A 22 10.38 -11.53 1.71
C GLY A 22 11.72 -12.02 2.22
N ARG A 23 11.94 -11.98 3.53
CA ARG A 23 13.15 -12.56 4.12
C ARG A 23 12.86 -14.02 4.45
N GLY A 24 13.36 -14.90 3.60
CA GLY A 24 13.42 -16.32 3.87
C GLY A 24 14.25 -16.61 5.12
N VAL A 25 13.83 -17.61 5.87
CA VAL A 25 14.43 -18.01 7.14
C VAL A 25 14.93 -19.44 6.98
N GLY A 26 16.23 -19.62 7.12
CA GLY A 26 16.86 -20.93 7.27
C GLY A 26 17.64 -21.02 8.56
N ARG A 27 18.16 -22.21 8.87
CA ARG A 27 19.01 -22.45 10.03
C ARG A 27 20.26 -23.21 9.65
N ASP A 28 21.37 -22.78 10.25
CA ASP A 28 22.69 -23.41 10.15
C ASP A 28 23.29 -23.48 11.56
N GLU A 29 23.59 -24.68 12.05
CA GLU A 29 24.11 -24.93 13.41
C GLU A 29 23.36 -24.15 14.53
N GLY A 30 22.04 -24.10 14.44
CA GLY A 30 21.17 -23.39 15.40
C GLY A 30 21.08 -21.87 15.20
N ARG A 31 21.90 -21.28 14.32
CA ARG A 31 21.86 -19.86 13.95
C ARG A 31 20.78 -19.61 12.91
N VAL A 32 20.03 -18.52 13.06
CA VAL A 32 19.06 -18.07 12.06
C VAL A 32 19.79 -17.38 10.91
N VAL A 33 19.47 -17.73 9.68
CA VAL A 33 20.03 -17.12 8.46
C VAL A 33 18.89 -16.52 7.64
N PHE A 34 18.96 -15.22 7.36
CA PHE A 34 18.00 -14.52 6.52
C PHE A 34 18.47 -14.49 5.07
N VAL A 35 17.61 -14.92 4.15
CA VAL A 35 17.91 -15.07 2.73
C VAL A 35 16.77 -14.45 1.90
N PRO A 36 17.00 -13.37 1.13
CA PRO A 36 15.99 -12.84 0.22
C PRO A 36 15.90 -13.67 -1.08
N GLY A 37 14.80 -13.54 -1.82
CA GLY A 37 14.66 -14.14 -3.16
C GLY A 37 14.40 -15.65 -3.19
N VAL A 38 13.94 -16.20 -2.06
CA VAL A 38 13.68 -17.63 -1.87
C VAL A 38 12.21 -17.92 -1.61
N ILE A 39 11.83 -19.19 -1.68
CA ILE A 39 10.50 -19.72 -1.38
C ILE A 39 10.63 -20.75 -0.25
N GLU A 40 9.61 -20.87 0.57
CA GLU A 40 9.50 -21.92 1.59
C GLU A 40 9.70 -23.33 0.97
N GLY A 41 10.45 -24.19 1.65
CA GLY A 41 10.76 -25.55 1.21
C GLY A 41 11.97 -25.67 0.28
N GLU A 42 12.52 -24.57 -0.23
CA GLU A 42 13.69 -24.64 -1.11
C GLU A 42 14.96 -25.06 -0.39
N ARG A 43 15.78 -25.87 -1.07
CA ARG A 43 17.18 -26.07 -0.68
C ARG A 43 18.06 -25.13 -1.49
N VAL A 44 18.81 -24.28 -0.79
CA VAL A 44 19.58 -23.20 -1.41
C VAL A 44 21.02 -23.18 -0.94
N ARG A 45 21.92 -22.75 -1.82
CA ARG A 45 23.27 -22.32 -1.47
C ARG A 45 23.26 -20.81 -1.28
N VAL A 46 23.79 -20.34 -0.16
CA VAL A 46 23.81 -18.91 0.18
C VAL A 46 25.21 -18.47 0.55
N ARG A 47 25.51 -17.18 0.32
CA ARG A 47 26.76 -16.55 0.74
C ARG A 47 26.46 -15.62 1.91
N ILE A 48 27.13 -15.83 3.04
CA ILE A 48 26.96 -14.95 4.21
C ILE A 48 27.54 -13.57 3.90
N THR A 49 26.71 -12.54 4.05
CA THR A 49 27.11 -11.14 3.84
C THR A 49 27.46 -10.46 5.17
N HIS A 50 26.67 -10.73 6.23
CA HIS A 50 26.88 -10.15 7.56
C HIS A 50 26.61 -11.20 8.64
N ARG A 51 27.50 -11.27 9.64
CA ARG A 51 27.32 -12.13 10.82
C ARG A 51 27.02 -11.28 12.04
N HIS A 52 25.95 -11.62 12.75
CA HIS A 52 25.59 -11.04 14.03
C HIS A 52 25.69 -12.10 15.14
N LYS A 53 25.51 -11.68 16.41
CA LYS A 53 25.59 -12.58 17.57
C LYS A 53 24.60 -13.75 17.52
N ARG A 54 23.38 -13.52 17.00
CA ARG A 54 22.28 -14.51 17.02
C ARG A 54 21.74 -14.90 15.64
N PHE A 55 22.11 -14.16 14.59
CA PHE A 55 21.63 -14.39 13.24
C PHE A 55 22.69 -13.99 12.20
N ALA A 56 22.46 -14.31 10.94
CA ALA A 56 23.27 -13.85 9.82
C ALA A 56 22.37 -13.39 8.67
N ASP A 57 22.84 -12.42 7.89
CA ASP A 57 22.24 -12.02 6.62
C ASP A 57 23.04 -12.67 5.49
N ALA A 58 22.36 -13.27 4.53
CA ALA A 58 22.96 -13.95 3.39
C ALA A 58 22.33 -13.51 2.08
N GLU A 59 23.08 -13.65 0.99
CA GLU A 59 22.57 -13.54 -0.37
C GLU A 59 22.40 -14.93 -0.99
N LEU A 60 21.35 -15.10 -1.79
CA LEU A 60 21.12 -16.33 -2.55
C LEU A 60 22.22 -16.48 -3.61
N ALA A 61 22.96 -17.58 -3.56
CA ALA A 61 23.97 -17.92 -4.57
C ALA A 61 23.39 -18.87 -5.62
N GLU A 62 22.65 -19.89 -5.18
CA GLU A 62 22.06 -20.91 -6.06
C GLU A 62 20.84 -21.55 -5.41
N VAL A 63 19.84 -21.88 -6.22
CA VAL A 63 18.71 -22.72 -5.81
C VAL A 63 19.02 -24.15 -6.24
N ILE A 64 19.29 -25.02 -5.26
CA ILE A 64 19.70 -26.41 -5.49
C ILE A 64 18.47 -27.27 -5.78
N GLU A 65 17.43 -27.11 -4.95
CA GLU A 65 16.14 -27.77 -5.12
C GLU A 65 15.05 -26.68 -5.12
N PRO A 66 14.54 -26.29 -6.31
CA PRO A 66 13.55 -25.23 -6.43
C PRO A 66 12.19 -25.70 -5.94
N SER A 67 11.43 -24.76 -5.39
CA SER A 67 10.01 -24.97 -5.09
C SER A 67 9.24 -25.19 -6.39
N PRO A 68 8.17 -26.02 -6.41
CA PRO A 68 7.28 -26.13 -7.58
C PRO A 68 6.63 -24.80 -7.96
N PHE A 69 6.61 -23.81 -7.05
CA PHE A 69 6.07 -22.47 -7.29
C PHE A 69 7.13 -21.46 -7.77
N ARG A 70 8.39 -21.88 -7.96
CA ARG A 70 9.42 -20.98 -8.48
C ARG A 70 9.18 -20.69 -9.96
N VAL A 71 9.16 -19.42 -10.32
CA VAL A 71 9.04 -18.95 -11.70
C VAL A 71 10.20 -18.01 -12.04
N ALA A 72 10.49 -17.87 -13.33
CA ALA A 72 11.41 -16.85 -13.80
C ALA A 72 10.76 -15.46 -13.67
N PRO A 73 11.45 -14.46 -13.10
CA PRO A 73 10.92 -13.09 -13.05
C PRO A 73 10.70 -12.51 -14.44
N GLY A 74 9.57 -11.82 -14.63
CA GLY A 74 9.28 -11.11 -15.87
C GLY A 74 10.07 -9.81 -16.05
N CYS A 75 10.64 -9.25 -14.98
CA CYS A 75 11.45 -8.05 -15.04
C CYS A 75 12.95 -8.37 -14.98
N PRO A 76 13.78 -7.91 -15.94
CA PRO A 76 15.23 -8.13 -15.91
C PRO A 76 15.90 -7.43 -14.72
N LEU A 77 15.22 -6.46 -14.10
CA LEU A 77 15.71 -5.75 -12.93
C LEU A 77 15.37 -6.48 -11.61
N ALA A 78 14.45 -7.44 -11.58
CA ALA A 78 13.98 -8.06 -10.34
C ALA A 78 15.04 -8.96 -9.65
N LEU A 79 15.86 -9.68 -10.42
CA LEU A 79 16.93 -10.55 -9.91
C LEU A 79 18.33 -10.09 -10.36
N ARG A 80 18.51 -8.80 -10.65
CA ARG A 80 19.76 -8.30 -11.24
C ARG A 80 20.94 -8.47 -10.28
N ALA A 81 21.79 -9.46 -10.56
CA ALA A 81 23.00 -9.76 -9.79
C ALA A 81 24.29 -9.19 -10.44
N SER A 82 24.27 -8.89 -11.75
CA SER A 82 25.44 -8.45 -12.52
C SER A 82 25.24 -7.09 -13.24
N SER A 83 26.36 -6.46 -13.57
CA SER A 83 26.46 -5.12 -14.18
C SER A 83 26.71 -5.17 -15.69
N GLU A 84 26.32 -6.25 -16.37
CA GLU A 84 26.70 -6.56 -17.76
C GLU A 84 26.34 -5.43 -18.75
N ASP A 85 25.19 -4.76 -18.58
CA ASP A 85 24.77 -3.67 -19.48
C ASP A 85 25.17 -2.27 -19.01
N GLY A 86 26.11 -2.16 -18.07
CA GLY A 86 26.49 -0.86 -17.52
C GLY A 86 25.37 -0.18 -16.73
N ALA A 87 24.61 -0.96 -15.96
CA ALA A 87 23.73 -0.48 -14.89
C ALA A 87 24.19 -1.07 -13.53
N PRO A 88 23.75 -0.49 -12.39
CA PRO A 88 24.14 -0.99 -11.07
C PRO A 88 23.74 -2.46 -10.85
N ALA A 89 24.67 -3.26 -10.32
CA ALA A 89 24.46 -4.68 -10.00
C ALA A 89 23.77 -4.85 -8.63
N TYR A 90 22.51 -4.42 -8.55
CA TYR A 90 21.58 -4.75 -7.47
C TYR A 90 20.15 -4.84 -8.00
N PRO A 91 19.28 -5.69 -7.41
CA PRO A 91 17.92 -5.85 -7.87
C PRO A 91 17.05 -4.61 -7.59
N CYS A 92 16.01 -4.45 -8.40
CA CYS A 92 14.94 -3.50 -8.14
C CYS A 92 14.26 -3.84 -6.82
N VAL A 93 14.29 -2.92 -5.86
CA VAL A 93 13.63 -3.08 -4.56
C VAL A 93 12.11 -3.07 -4.62
N GLY A 94 11.54 -2.70 -5.78
CA GLY A 94 10.10 -2.64 -5.99
C GLY A 94 9.44 -4.02 -6.13
N CYS A 95 10.19 -5.05 -6.52
CA CYS A 95 9.64 -6.35 -6.95
C CYS A 95 10.30 -7.51 -6.19
N LEU A 96 9.85 -7.77 -4.97
CA LEU A 96 10.47 -8.77 -4.07
C LEU A 96 10.03 -10.21 -4.34
N TYR A 97 8.89 -10.42 -5.01
CA TYR A 97 8.24 -11.74 -5.13
C TYR A 97 8.09 -12.26 -6.56
N GLN A 98 8.72 -11.63 -7.56
CA GLN A 98 8.59 -12.08 -8.95
C GLN A 98 9.16 -13.46 -9.23
N HIS A 99 9.97 -14.02 -8.33
CA HIS A 99 10.47 -15.39 -8.42
C HIS A 99 9.45 -16.45 -8.01
N MET A 100 8.24 -16.06 -7.62
CA MET A 100 7.17 -16.91 -7.10
C MET A 100 5.92 -16.84 -7.97
N ALA A 101 5.27 -17.99 -8.20
CA ALA A 101 3.96 -18.07 -8.82
C ALA A 101 2.96 -17.20 -8.05
N TYR A 102 2.06 -16.51 -8.77
CA TYR A 102 1.27 -15.45 -8.16
C TYR A 102 0.33 -15.94 -7.04
N ASP A 103 -0.32 -17.08 -7.25
CA ASP A 103 -1.22 -17.65 -6.24
C ASP A 103 -0.49 -18.02 -4.95
N GLU A 104 0.77 -18.49 -5.06
CA GLU A 104 1.60 -18.75 -3.89
C GLU A 104 2.07 -17.46 -3.21
N GLU A 105 2.26 -16.38 -3.96
CA GLU A 105 2.55 -15.06 -3.38
C GLU A 105 1.40 -14.58 -2.49
N VAL A 106 0.16 -14.71 -2.95
CA VAL A 106 -1.04 -14.33 -2.19
C VAL A 106 -1.18 -15.21 -0.95
N ARG A 107 -0.99 -16.53 -1.07
CA ARG A 107 -1.00 -17.46 0.08
C ARG A 107 0.10 -17.14 1.09
N MET A 108 1.30 -16.82 0.64
CA MET A 108 2.40 -16.43 1.52
C MET A 108 2.08 -15.11 2.24
N LYS A 109 1.51 -14.11 1.55
CA LYS A 109 1.09 -12.85 2.17
C LYS A 109 0.03 -13.08 3.26
N GLN A 110 -0.91 -14.01 3.05
CA GLN A 110 -1.87 -14.43 4.07
C GLN A 110 -1.16 -15.00 5.31
N ARG A 111 -0.20 -15.92 5.12
CA ARG A 111 0.61 -16.48 6.23
C ARG A 111 1.42 -15.40 6.96
N GLN A 112 1.94 -14.41 6.23
CA GLN A 112 2.65 -13.27 6.81
C GLN A 112 1.74 -12.40 7.67
N LEU A 113 0.52 -12.10 7.21
CA LEU A 113 -0.49 -11.36 7.98
C LEU A 113 -0.84 -12.11 9.27
N GLU A 114 -1.18 -13.39 9.17
CA GLU A 114 -1.50 -14.25 10.33
C GLU A 114 -0.35 -14.26 11.34
N SER A 115 0.89 -14.47 10.88
CA SER A 115 2.06 -14.45 11.75
C SER A 115 2.30 -13.09 12.42
N LEU A 116 2.01 -11.97 11.74
CA LEU A 116 2.15 -10.63 12.33
C LEU A 116 1.11 -10.40 13.42
N LEU A 117 -0.15 -10.76 13.17
CA LEU A 117 -1.23 -10.64 14.17
C LEU A 117 -0.94 -11.51 15.39
N GLN A 118 -0.52 -12.75 15.20
CA GLN A 118 -0.18 -13.65 16.31
C GLN A 118 1.02 -13.14 17.12
N ARG A 119 2.11 -12.73 16.46
CA ARG A 119 3.37 -12.39 17.16
C ARG A 119 3.39 -10.97 17.73
N MET A 120 2.76 -10.01 17.04
CA MET A 120 2.78 -8.60 17.44
C MET A 120 1.55 -8.20 18.23
N ALA A 121 0.36 -8.61 17.79
CA ALA A 121 -0.88 -8.28 18.48
C ALA A 121 -1.27 -9.29 19.58
N LYS A 122 -0.57 -10.45 19.64
CA LYS A 122 -0.89 -11.58 20.54
C LYS A 122 -2.33 -12.08 20.36
N LEU A 123 -2.86 -11.96 19.14
CA LEU A 123 -4.19 -12.41 18.79
C LEU A 123 -4.10 -13.84 18.25
N GLU A 124 -4.80 -14.76 18.90
CA GLU A 124 -4.93 -16.16 18.48
C GLU A 124 -6.29 -16.39 17.83
N ASN A 125 -6.37 -17.32 16.88
CA ASN A 125 -7.62 -17.71 16.20
C ASN A 125 -8.40 -16.54 15.56
N VAL A 126 -7.69 -15.59 14.95
CA VAL A 126 -8.30 -14.46 14.24
C VAL A 126 -9.15 -14.99 13.07
N PRO A 127 -10.39 -14.50 12.86
CA PRO A 127 -11.25 -14.92 11.76
C PRO A 127 -10.75 -14.38 10.42
N LEU A 128 -9.74 -15.04 9.86
CA LEU A 128 -9.13 -14.72 8.58
C LEU A 128 -9.99 -15.25 7.43
N SER A 129 -10.50 -14.34 6.61
CA SER A 129 -11.17 -14.66 5.34
C SER A 129 -10.15 -14.99 4.25
N GLU A 130 -10.61 -15.70 3.21
CA GLU A 130 -9.80 -15.96 2.01
C GLU A 130 -9.27 -14.64 1.41
N PRO A 131 -7.97 -14.59 1.06
CA PRO A 131 -7.36 -13.39 0.49
C PRO A 131 -7.89 -13.12 -0.93
N VAL A 132 -7.94 -11.84 -1.30
CA VAL A 132 -8.30 -11.41 -2.64
C VAL A 132 -7.02 -11.05 -3.40
N GLY A 133 -6.71 -11.83 -4.43
CA GLY A 133 -5.64 -11.53 -5.38
C GLY A 133 -6.06 -10.43 -6.37
N SER A 134 -5.08 -9.73 -6.92
CA SER A 134 -5.28 -8.85 -8.07
C SER A 134 -5.61 -9.67 -9.32
N PRO A 135 -6.55 -9.24 -10.18
CA PRO A 135 -6.79 -9.90 -11.47
C PRO A 135 -5.56 -9.85 -12.38
N HIS A 136 -4.68 -8.85 -12.17
CA HIS A 136 -3.43 -8.70 -12.91
C HIS A 136 -2.25 -8.58 -11.96
N SER A 137 -1.30 -9.52 -12.05
CA SER A 137 -0.07 -9.48 -11.26
C SER A 137 1.01 -8.53 -11.81
N MET A 138 0.77 -7.95 -13.00
CA MET A 138 1.64 -7.02 -13.75
C MET A 138 0.75 -5.98 -14.43
N GLY A 139 1.32 -4.87 -14.90
CA GLY A 139 0.59 -3.83 -15.65
C GLY A 139 -0.46 -3.03 -14.86
N TYR A 140 -0.63 -3.33 -13.56
CA TYR A 140 -1.70 -2.78 -12.75
C TYR A 140 -1.44 -1.35 -12.27
N ARG A 141 -0.18 -0.91 -12.15
CA ARG A 141 0.14 0.41 -11.57
C ARG A 141 -0.17 1.52 -12.55
N ASN A 142 -1.20 2.29 -12.23
CA ASN A 142 -1.55 3.53 -12.89
C ASN A 142 -0.73 4.74 -12.42
N LYS A 143 0.19 4.57 -11.45
CA LYS A 143 1.06 5.63 -10.95
C LYS A 143 2.43 5.09 -10.57
N ILE A 144 3.49 5.73 -11.07
CA ILE A 144 4.87 5.43 -10.67
C ILE A 144 5.65 6.71 -10.41
N ARG A 145 6.64 6.61 -9.52
CA ARG A 145 7.60 7.68 -9.23
C ARG A 145 9.00 7.17 -9.50
N LEU A 146 9.71 7.89 -10.37
CA LEU A 146 11.09 7.64 -10.74
C LEU A 146 11.97 8.81 -10.26
N HIS A 147 13.24 8.53 -10.02
CA HIS A 147 14.23 9.47 -9.53
C HIS A 147 15.32 9.65 -10.57
N GLY A 148 15.71 10.89 -10.81
CA GLY A 148 16.90 11.22 -11.58
C GLY A 148 18.14 10.78 -10.81
N GLY A 149 19.19 10.38 -11.53
CA GLY A 149 20.43 9.93 -10.93
C GLY A 149 21.62 10.10 -11.85
N THR A 150 22.75 9.51 -11.46
CA THR A 150 23.93 9.42 -12.32
C THR A 150 24.60 8.08 -12.13
N TYR A 151 24.89 7.39 -13.24
CA TYR A 151 25.60 6.12 -13.24
C TYR A 151 26.69 6.14 -14.32
N LYS A 152 27.94 5.83 -13.95
CA LYS A 152 29.12 5.89 -14.84
C LYS A 152 29.19 7.19 -15.66
N GLY A 153 28.88 8.33 -15.04
CA GLY A 153 28.90 9.65 -15.67
C GLY A 153 27.70 9.98 -16.56
N LYS A 154 26.78 9.04 -16.81
CA LYS A 154 25.54 9.26 -17.58
C LYS A 154 24.36 9.56 -16.66
N ARG A 155 23.44 10.41 -17.12
CA ARG A 155 22.14 10.62 -16.45
C ARG A 155 21.27 9.37 -16.60
N VAL A 156 20.53 9.06 -15.55
CA VAL A 156 19.61 7.91 -15.48
C VAL A 156 18.32 8.34 -14.81
N LEU A 157 17.23 7.62 -15.10
CA LEU A 157 15.93 7.81 -14.49
C LEU A 157 15.38 6.45 -14.05
N GLY A 158 15.09 6.28 -12.78
CA GLY A 158 14.45 5.05 -12.33
C GLY A 158 14.32 4.94 -10.81
N TYR A 159 14.34 3.72 -10.27
CA TYR A 159 14.09 3.51 -8.84
C TYR A 159 15.35 3.71 -8.00
N VAL A 160 15.18 4.24 -6.79
CA VAL A 160 16.26 4.27 -5.80
C VAL A 160 16.57 2.84 -5.38
N GLY A 161 17.84 2.46 -5.50
CA GLY A 161 18.33 1.14 -5.14
C GLY A 161 18.37 0.88 -3.63
N ALA A 162 18.61 -0.37 -3.24
CA ALA A 162 18.66 -0.81 -1.84
C ALA A 162 19.67 -0.06 -0.96
N ASN A 163 20.66 0.61 -1.56
CA ASN A 163 21.65 1.41 -0.86
C ASN A 163 21.21 2.87 -0.61
N ASN A 164 19.97 3.25 -0.96
CA ASN A 164 19.38 4.59 -0.79
C ASN A 164 20.11 5.75 -1.46
N HIS A 165 21.09 5.47 -2.32
CA HIS A 165 21.92 6.51 -2.96
C HIS A 165 21.99 6.36 -4.47
N SER A 166 21.97 5.13 -4.96
CA SER A 166 22.09 4.83 -6.37
C SER A 166 20.71 4.74 -7.01
N VAL A 167 20.61 5.16 -8.28
CA VAL A 167 19.40 5.03 -9.09
C VAL A 167 19.62 3.90 -10.08
N LEU A 168 18.70 2.94 -10.08
CA LEU A 168 18.60 1.90 -11.08
C LEU A 168 17.86 2.47 -12.28
N ASP A 169 18.51 2.53 -13.45
CA ASP A 169 17.85 3.04 -14.66
C ASP A 169 16.71 2.10 -15.09
N VAL A 170 15.53 2.66 -15.32
CA VAL A 170 14.31 1.92 -15.67
C VAL A 170 13.84 2.37 -17.05
N SER A 171 14.12 1.56 -18.08
CA SER A 171 13.59 1.78 -19.43
C SER A 171 12.10 1.42 -19.53
N GLN A 172 11.68 0.37 -18.82
CA GLN A 172 10.31 -0.10 -18.74
C GLN A 172 10.07 -0.74 -17.37
N CYS A 173 8.87 -0.56 -16.82
CA CYS A 173 8.45 -1.19 -15.57
C CYS A 173 7.27 -2.15 -15.85
N PRO A 174 7.45 -3.47 -15.71
CA PRO A 174 6.35 -4.43 -15.92
C PRO A 174 5.19 -4.30 -14.93
N LEU A 175 5.36 -3.57 -13.81
CA LEU A 175 4.25 -3.27 -12.91
C LEU A 175 3.44 -2.07 -13.37
N ALA A 176 4.02 -1.13 -14.14
CA ALA A 176 3.32 0.02 -14.67
C ALA A 176 2.45 -0.37 -15.86
N CYS A 177 1.30 0.29 -16.01
CA CYS A 177 0.45 0.11 -17.19
C CYS A 177 1.16 0.51 -18.49
N ASP A 178 0.68 -0.01 -19.61
CA ASP A 178 1.28 0.21 -20.92
C ASP A 178 1.29 1.68 -21.34
N ALA A 179 0.28 2.46 -20.94
CA ALA A 179 0.23 3.90 -21.20
C ALA A 179 1.43 4.62 -20.58
N ILE A 180 1.76 4.32 -19.32
CA ILE A 180 2.93 4.89 -18.64
C ILE A 180 4.23 4.43 -19.31
N ASN A 181 4.36 3.14 -19.64
CA ASN A 181 5.57 2.64 -20.29
C ASN A 181 5.78 3.26 -21.68
N THR A 182 4.71 3.48 -22.43
CA THR A 182 4.73 4.18 -23.72
C THR A 182 5.21 5.61 -23.54
N ARG A 183 4.62 6.36 -22.60
CA ARG A 183 5.04 7.74 -22.31
C ARG A 183 6.49 7.83 -21.85
N LEU A 184 6.93 6.89 -21.02
CA LEU A 184 8.33 6.80 -20.57
C LEU A 184 9.29 6.56 -21.74
N ALA A 185 8.92 5.70 -22.70
CA ALA A 185 9.72 5.44 -23.89
C ALA A 185 9.82 6.67 -24.80
N GLU A 186 8.73 7.39 -25.01
CA GLU A 186 8.70 8.67 -25.75
C GLU A 186 9.67 9.69 -25.15
N LEU A 187 9.55 9.97 -23.86
CA LEU A 187 10.42 10.91 -23.14
C LEU A 187 11.89 10.50 -23.17
N ARG A 188 12.18 9.19 -23.20
CA ARG A 188 13.55 8.69 -23.37
C ARG A 188 14.07 8.84 -24.80
N GLY A 189 13.20 8.86 -25.80
CA GLY A 189 13.54 9.15 -27.20
C GLY A 189 13.72 10.63 -27.49
N GLU A 190 13.14 11.52 -26.67
CA GLU A 190 13.33 12.96 -26.75
C GLU A 190 14.79 13.34 -26.43
N HIS A 191 15.49 13.87 -27.45
CA HIS A 191 16.90 14.21 -27.34
C HIS A 191 17.17 15.23 -26.22
N GLY A 192 17.98 14.83 -25.23
CA GLY A 192 18.41 15.71 -24.14
C GLY A 192 17.45 15.77 -22.96
N TRP A 193 16.30 15.07 -22.99
CA TRP A 193 15.33 15.13 -21.90
C TRP A 193 15.91 14.52 -20.61
N ILE A 194 16.46 13.31 -20.68
CA ILE A 194 17.11 12.64 -19.54
C ILE A 194 18.36 13.42 -19.09
N GLU A 195 19.15 13.93 -20.03
CA GLU A 195 20.35 14.73 -19.76
C GLU A 195 20.03 16.04 -19.04
N GLY A 196 18.89 16.64 -19.36
CA GLY A 196 18.38 17.86 -18.74
C GLY A 196 17.89 17.67 -17.30
N LEU A 197 17.62 16.44 -16.86
CA LEU A 197 17.16 16.18 -15.49
C LEU A 197 18.25 16.51 -14.46
N ARG A 198 17.81 17.07 -13.33
CA ARG A 198 18.66 17.22 -12.14
C ARG A 198 18.94 15.85 -11.53
N ARG A 199 20.09 15.71 -10.86
CA ARG A 199 20.45 14.48 -10.11
C ARG A 199 19.47 14.10 -9.00
N SER A 200 18.68 15.06 -8.53
CA SER A 200 17.68 14.88 -7.48
C SER A 200 16.27 15.07 -8.03
N ALA A 201 16.10 14.99 -9.36
CA ALA A 201 14.78 15.07 -9.97
C ALA A 201 13.91 13.93 -9.46
N GLU A 202 12.63 14.22 -9.28
CA GLU A 202 11.60 13.23 -8.99
C GLU A 202 10.54 13.40 -10.08
N VAL A 203 10.36 12.36 -10.88
CA VAL A 203 9.42 12.33 -11.98
C VAL A 203 8.29 11.39 -11.61
N THR A 204 7.07 11.93 -11.48
CA THR A 204 5.88 11.12 -11.24
C THR A 204 5.10 11.01 -12.54
N PHE A 205 4.69 9.79 -12.87
CA PHE A 205 3.72 9.48 -13.93
C PHE A 205 2.45 9.01 -13.27
N ARG A 206 1.31 9.48 -13.76
CA ARG A 206 -0.02 9.03 -13.36
C ARG A 206 -0.88 8.89 -14.60
N TYR A 207 -1.65 7.82 -14.67
CA TYR A 207 -2.56 7.51 -15.74
C TYR A 207 -3.97 7.37 -15.17
N THR A 208 -4.94 7.95 -15.85
CA THR A 208 -6.36 7.61 -15.71
C THR A 208 -6.91 7.35 -17.11
N GLU A 209 -8.00 6.59 -17.20
CA GLU A 209 -8.64 6.34 -18.50
C GLU A 209 -9.17 7.65 -19.12
N ALA A 210 -9.72 8.54 -18.29
CA ALA A 210 -10.31 9.80 -18.73
C ALA A 210 -9.27 10.87 -19.15
N ASP A 211 -8.13 10.96 -18.45
CA ASP A 211 -7.17 12.06 -18.62
C ASP A 211 -5.89 11.63 -19.35
N GLY A 212 -5.70 10.33 -19.59
CA GLY A 212 -4.48 9.80 -20.15
C GLY A 212 -3.30 9.92 -19.17
N VAL A 213 -2.07 9.94 -19.70
CA VAL A 213 -0.86 10.03 -18.87
C VAL A 213 -0.54 11.49 -18.56
N CYS A 214 -0.50 11.80 -17.27
CA CYS A 214 0.06 13.02 -16.74
C CYS A 214 1.47 12.76 -16.18
N GLU A 215 2.36 13.73 -16.33
CA GLU A 215 3.66 13.72 -15.67
C GLU A 215 3.94 14.99 -14.85
N SER A 216 4.75 14.85 -13.80
CA SER A 216 5.32 15.98 -13.09
C SER A 216 6.78 15.75 -12.74
N VAL A 217 7.57 16.80 -12.82
CA VAL A 217 8.97 16.84 -12.40
C VAL A 217 9.06 17.78 -11.21
N ARG A 218 9.32 17.23 -10.02
CA ARG A 218 9.32 17.99 -8.77
C ARG A 218 10.20 19.25 -8.87
N GLY A 219 9.59 20.40 -8.62
CA GLY A 219 10.26 21.71 -8.67
C GLY A 219 10.41 22.29 -10.08
N VAL A 220 9.88 21.63 -11.11
CA VAL A 220 9.88 22.09 -12.51
C VAL A 220 8.45 22.14 -13.05
N THR A 221 7.77 21.00 -13.10
CA THR A 221 6.36 20.89 -13.49
C THR A 221 5.53 20.32 -12.34
N ARG A 222 4.26 20.73 -12.23
CA ARG A 222 3.31 20.17 -11.26
C ARG A 222 2.14 19.58 -12.03
N MET A 223 1.69 18.40 -11.61
CA MET A 223 0.34 17.94 -11.90
C MET A 223 -0.61 18.91 -11.20
N LYS A 224 -1.25 19.79 -11.98
CA LYS A 224 -2.21 20.78 -11.50
C LYS A 224 -3.61 20.34 -11.87
N GLY A 225 -4.58 20.80 -11.09
CA GLY A 225 -5.99 20.48 -11.30
C GLY A 225 -6.36 19.13 -10.72
N GLU A 226 -7.44 18.62 -11.27
CA GLU A 226 -8.12 17.40 -10.87
C GLU A 226 -8.07 16.41 -12.03
N LEU A 227 -8.16 15.13 -11.69
CA LEU A 227 -8.28 14.02 -12.64
C LEU A 227 -9.58 13.28 -12.33
N THR A 228 -10.02 12.46 -13.27
CA THR A 228 -11.17 11.57 -13.12
C THR A 228 -10.68 10.13 -12.99
N GLU A 229 -10.87 9.54 -11.82
CA GLU A 229 -10.62 8.12 -11.58
C GLU A 229 -11.94 7.35 -11.61
N HIS A 230 -11.94 6.22 -12.29
CA HIS A 230 -13.07 5.31 -12.25
C HIS A 230 -13.06 4.49 -10.96
N SER A 231 -14.24 4.29 -10.38
CA SER A 231 -14.46 3.38 -9.25
C SER A 231 -15.80 2.65 -9.40
N VAL A 232 -15.99 1.60 -8.61
CA VAL A 232 -17.28 0.88 -8.51
C VAL A 232 -18.45 1.77 -8.05
N LEU A 233 -18.18 2.91 -7.41
CA LEU A 233 -19.21 3.89 -7.02
C LEU A 233 -19.57 4.86 -8.16
N GLY A 234 -18.77 4.89 -9.23
CA GLY A 234 -18.82 5.89 -10.28
C GLY A 234 -17.53 6.71 -10.36
N ASP A 235 -17.52 7.69 -11.27
CA ASP A 235 -16.34 8.50 -11.56
C ASP A 235 -16.08 9.54 -10.45
N LEU A 236 -14.88 9.47 -9.90
CA LEU A 236 -14.42 10.32 -8.80
C LEU A 236 -13.46 11.39 -9.34
N THR A 237 -13.74 12.64 -8.99
CA THR A 237 -12.74 13.70 -9.05
C THR A 237 -11.67 13.43 -7.99
N VAL A 238 -10.40 13.53 -8.37
CA VAL A 238 -9.26 13.39 -7.46
C VAL A 238 -8.21 14.47 -7.74
N PRO A 239 -7.43 14.91 -6.73
CA PRO A 239 -6.34 15.85 -6.99
C PRO A 239 -5.27 15.19 -7.87
N ALA A 240 -4.84 15.86 -8.94
CA ALA A 240 -3.92 15.26 -9.92
C ALA A 240 -2.61 14.76 -9.29
N GLY A 241 -2.03 15.55 -8.38
CA GLY A 241 -0.85 15.17 -7.60
C GLY A 241 -1.15 14.37 -6.31
N GLY A 242 -2.42 14.20 -5.96
CA GLY A 242 -2.88 13.60 -4.70
C GLY A 242 -2.73 12.08 -4.65
N PHE A 243 -3.16 11.50 -3.53
CA PHE A 243 -3.26 10.06 -3.35
C PHE A 243 -4.54 9.52 -4.00
N TYR A 244 -4.42 8.35 -4.63
CA TYR A 244 -5.50 7.44 -4.99
C TYR A 244 -4.89 6.05 -5.17
N GLN A 245 -5.72 5.02 -5.12
CA GLN A 245 -5.27 3.63 -5.20
C GLN A 245 -4.60 3.35 -6.55
N VAL A 246 -3.46 2.66 -6.52
CA VAL A 246 -2.63 2.43 -7.73
C VAL A 246 -3.05 1.22 -8.55
N ASN A 247 -3.90 0.36 -7.97
CA ASN A 247 -4.48 -0.82 -8.60
C ASN A 247 -6.01 -0.71 -8.46
N THR A 248 -6.67 -0.14 -9.46
CA THR A 248 -8.09 0.20 -9.41
C THR A 248 -8.97 -1.04 -9.23
N ALA A 249 -8.65 -2.16 -9.88
CA ALA A 249 -9.44 -3.39 -9.73
C ALA A 249 -9.45 -3.95 -8.30
N VAL A 250 -8.33 -3.86 -7.59
CA VAL A 250 -8.27 -4.27 -6.17
C VAL A 250 -8.90 -3.20 -5.27
N ALA A 251 -8.78 -1.92 -5.63
CA ALA A 251 -9.48 -0.84 -4.94
C ALA A 251 -11.00 -1.06 -4.97
N ASP A 252 -11.56 -1.40 -6.14
CA ASP A 252 -12.99 -1.73 -6.28
C ASP A 252 -13.38 -2.92 -5.40
N SER A 253 -12.56 -3.97 -5.36
CA SER A 253 -12.80 -5.13 -4.48
C SER A 253 -12.82 -4.75 -2.98
N ILE A 254 -11.97 -3.81 -2.55
CA ILE A 254 -11.96 -3.29 -1.18
C ILE A 254 -13.23 -2.46 -0.93
N VAL A 255 -13.59 -1.57 -1.85
CA VAL A 255 -14.77 -0.71 -1.73
C VAL A 255 -16.05 -1.55 -1.67
N GLU A 256 -16.22 -2.55 -2.54
CA GLU A 256 -17.35 -3.47 -2.50
C GLU A 256 -17.43 -4.21 -1.17
N HIS A 257 -16.28 -4.68 -0.65
CA HIS A 257 -16.23 -5.38 0.62
C HIS A 257 -16.61 -4.47 1.80
N VAL A 258 -16.05 -3.26 1.87
CA VAL A 258 -16.37 -2.28 2.91
C VAL A 258 -17.82 -1.82 2.79
N ARG A 259 -18.31 -1.55 1.58
CA ARG A 259 -19.71 -1.18 1.32
C ARG A 259 -20.68 -2.28 1.75
N SER A 260 -20.36 -3.55 1.45
CA SER A 260 -21.16 -4.68 1.94
C SER A 260 -21.17 -4.76 3.47
N ALA A 261 -20.05 -4.44 4.13
CA ALA A 261 -20.00 -4.37 5.58
C ALA A 261 -20.85 -3.22 6.14
N ILE A 262 -20.83 -2.04 5.50
CA ILE A 262 -21.66 -0.89 5.87
C ILE A 262 -23.15 -1.20 5.69
N ALA A 263 -23.54 -1.82 4.56
CA ALA A 263 -24.92 -2.21 4.29
C ALA A 263 -25.46 -3.23 5.31
N GLY A 264 -24.59 -4.11 5.81
CA GLY A 264 -24.92 -5.07 6.87
C GLY A 264 -24.82 -4.52 8.30
N SER A 265 -24.41 -3.25 8.47
CA SER A 265 -24.31 -2.59 9.77
C SER A 265 -25.65 -1.98 10.16
N ASP A 266 -26.03 -2.13 11.43
CA ASP A 266 -27.21 -1.48 11.99
C ASP A 266 -26.99 0.00 12.31
N CYS A 267 -25.73 0.48 12.30
CA CYS A 267 -25.40 1.86 12.63
C CYS A 267 -25.99 2.83 11.60
N GLY A 268 -26.70 3.87 12.05
CA GLY A 268 -27.20 4.97 11.23
C GLY A 268 -26.13 6.01 10.88
N HIS A 269 -25.08 6.12 11.68
CA HIS A 269 -24.01 7.12 11.56
C HIS A 269 -22.67 6.48 11.21
N VAL A 270 -21.91 7.16 10.35
CA VAL A 270 -20.56 6.78 9.93
C VAL A 270 -19.59 7.95 10.13
N LEU A 271 -18.50 7.69 10.84
CA LEU A 271 -17.35 8.60 10.87
C LEU A 271 -16.26 8.05 9.94
N ASP A 272 -15.91 8.77 8.89
CA ASP A 272 -14.87 8.38 7.92
C ASP A 272 -13.58 9.15 8.22
N LEU A 273 -12.68 8.57 9.01
CA LEU A 273 -11.43 9.21 9.41
C LEU A 273 -10.34 8.91 8.40
N TYR A 274 -9.57 9.94 8.01
CA TYR A 274 -8.61 9.86 6.89
C TYR A 274 -9.34 9.62 5.56
N CYS A 275 -10.46 10.31 5.34
CA CYS A 275 -11.39 10.02 4.25
C CYS A 275 -10.84 10.29 2.84
N GLY A 276 -9.75 11.06 2.70
CA GLY A 276 -9.19 11.46 1.42
C GLY A 276 -10.22 12.09 0.49
N VAL A 277 -10.49 11.44 -0.65
CA VAL A 277 -11.48 11.87 -1.65
C VAL A 277 -12.91 11.38 -1.35
N GLY A 278 -13.14 10.88 -0.14
CA GLY A 278 -14.44 10.48 0.39
C GLY A 278 -14.87 9.06 0.01
N LEU A 279 -13.96 8.17 -0.42
CA LEU A 279 -14.34 6.89 -1.04
C LEU A 279 -15.29 6.04 -0.17
N PHE A 280 -14.96 5.83 1.11
CA PHE A 280 -15.78 5.02 2.01
C PHE A 280 -16.98 5.79 2.56
N GLY A 281 -16.83 7.07 2.87
CA GLY A 281 -17.94 7.94 3.24
C GLY A 281 -19.02 8.05 2.15
N LEU A 282 -18.62 8.11 0.87
CA LEU A 282 -19.56 8.10 -0.25
C LEU A 282 -20.28 6.75 -0.36
N ALA A 283 -19.56 5.63 -0.18
CA ALA A 283 -20.17 4.31 -0.13
C ALA A 283 -21.20 4.22 1.00
N ALA A 284 -20.90 4.77 2.18
CA ALA A 284 -21.84 4.83 3.29
C ALA A 284 -23.07 5.70 2.99
N GLY A 285 -22.86 6.85 2.36
CA GLY A 285 -23.93 7.73 1.91
C GLY A 285 -24.88 7.07 0.91
N MET A 286 -24.36 6.25 -0.02
CA MET A 286 -25.16 5.46 -0.96
C MET A 286 -26.02 4.40 -0.26
N GLU A 287 -25.58 3.90 0.89
CA GLU A 287 -26.34 2.98 1.75
C GLU A 287 -27.27 3.73 2.73
N GLY A 288 -27.46 5.05 2.54
CA GLY A 288 -28.38 5.87 3.31
C GLY A 288 -27.89 6.22 4.73
N LYS A 289 -26.60 6.05 5.02
CA LYS A 289 -26.00 6.41 6.30
C LYS A 289 -25.73 7.92 6.39
N ALA A 290 -25.83 8.48 7.59
CA ALA A 290 -25.31 9.81 7.87
C ALA A 290 -23.79 9.73 8.02
N VAL A 291 -23.04 10.59 7.34
CA VAL A 291 -21.59 10.51 7.22
C VAL A 291 -20.95 11.83 7.61
N TRP A 292 -19.97 11.76 8.50
CA TRP A 292 -19.02 12.85 8.75
C TRP A 292 -17.61 12.34 8.50
N GLY A 293 -17.01 12.79 7.40
CA GLY A 293 -15.65 12.44 7.02
C GLY A 293 -14.66 13.56 7.30
N VAL A 294 -13.43 13.21 7.67
CA VAL A 294 -12.38 14.19 7.96
C VAL A 294 -11.03 13.77 7.39
N ASP A 295 -10.33 14.72 6.76
CA ASP A 295 -8.96 14.54 6.29
C ASP A 295 -8.17 15.85 6.41
N SER A 296 -6.85 15.74 6.49
CA SER A 296 -5.94 16.89 6.56
C SER A 296 -5.60 17.48 5.18
N ASP A 297 -5.79 16.73 4.09
CA ASP A 297 -5.54 17.20 2.73
C ASP A 297 -6.74 17.99 2.19
N GLU A 298 -6.61 19.31 2.26
CA GLU A 298 -7.62 20.26 1.77
C GLU A 298 -8.10 19.96 0.34
N ARG A 299 -7.20 19.56 -0.57
CA ARG A 299 -7.60 19.28 -1.96
C ARG A 299 -8.37 17.97 -2.07
N ALA A 300 -8.01 16.98 -1.26
CA ALA A 300 -8.73 15.72 -1.24
C ALA A 300 -10.17 15.92 -0.72
N VAL A 301 -10.35 16.71 0.35
CA VAL A 301 -11.66 17.06 0.90
C VAL A 301 -12.50 17.89 -0.07
N GLN A 302 -11.89 18.84 -0.79
CA GLN A 302 -12.58 19.57 -1.86
C GLN A 302 -13.13 18.61 -2.93
N CYS A 303 -12.31 17.67 -3.39
CA CYS A 303 -12.75 16.62 -4.30
C CYS A 303 -13.83 15.71 -3.67
N ALA A 304 -13.73 15.37 -2.38
CA ALA A 304 -14.72 14.56 -1.67
C ALA A 304 -16.11 15.21 -1.68
N ASN A 305 -16.18 16.51 -1.41
CA ASN A 305 -17.43 17.28 -1.46
C ASN A 305 -17.99 17.38 -2.89
N GLN A 306 -17.15 17.56 -3.91
CA GLN A 306 -17.59 17.50 -5.31
C GLN A 306 -18.13 16.12 -5.70
N ASN A 307 -17.46 15.05 -5.24
CA ASN A 307 -17.89 13.68 -5.47
C ASN A 307 -19.24 13.41 -4.78
N ALA A 308 -19.46 13.94 -3.57
CA ALA A 308 -20.74 13.83 -2.88
C ALA A 308 -21.88 14.49 -3.66
N VAL A 309 -21.66 15.70 -4.18
CA VAL A 309 -22.62 16.40 -5.06
C VAL A 309 -22.92 15.55 -6.30
N ARG A 310 -21.87 15.07 -6.99
CA ARG A 310 -22.01 14.29 -8.24
C ARG A 310 -22.73 12.96 -8.04
N LEU A 311 -22.34 12.18 -7.03
CA LEU A 311 -22.77 10.80 -6.88
C LEU A 311 -24.02 10.63 -6.02
N LEU A 312 -24.30 11.57 -5.10
CA LEU A 312 -25.46 11.51 -4.22
C LEU A 312 -26.55 12.52 -4.57
N GLY A 313 -26.32 13.37 -5.59
CA GLY A 313 -27.33 14.31 -6.10
C GLY A 313 -27.70 15.44 -5.14
N ARG A 314 -26.81 15.79 -4.20
CA ARG A 314 -27.01 16.90 -3.25
C ARG A 314 -26.65 18.22 -3.91
N GLY A 315 -27.47 19.27 -3.69
CA GLY A 315 -27.20 20.61 -4.21
C GLY A 315 -25.86 21.16 -3.72
N GLU A 316 -25.26 22.08 -4.48
CA GLU A 316 -24.04 22.80 -4.10
C GLU A 316 -24.26 23.57 -2.78
N GLY A 317 -24.09 22.88 -1.65
CA GLY A 317 -24.02 23.48 -0.32
C GLY A 317 -22.71 24.25 -0.24
N THR A 318 -22.84 25.55 0.00
CA THR A 318 -21.78 26.52 0.12
C THR A 318 -20.57 26.01 0.90
N THR A 319 -19.38 26.43 0.48
CA THR A 319 -18.07 26.23 1.12
C THR A 319 -17.94 26.81 2.54
N GLU A 320 -19.06 27.10 3.21
CA GLU A 320 -19.11 27.51 4.60
C GLU A 320 -19.44 26.29 5.45
N SER A 321 -18.49 25.93 6.32
CA SER A 321 -18.62 24.95 7.38
C SER A 321 -19.91 25.16 8.17
N THR A 322 -20.94 24.40 7.86
CA THR A 322 -22.08 24.22 8.74
C THR A 322 -22.04 22.78 9.24
N GLU A 323 -21.82 22.65 10.55
CA GLU A 323 -21.96 21.40 11.28
C GLU A 323 -23.23 20.67 10.84
N PRO A 324 -23.20 19.34 10.68
CA PRO A 324 -24.41 18.57 10.46
C PRO A 324 -25.36 18.79 11.65
N THR A 325 -26.44 19.55 11.45
CA THR A 325 -27.52 19.62 12.43
C THR A 325 -28.21 18.26 12.55
N GLU A 326 -28.53 17.85 13.77
CA GLU A 326 -29.29 16.62 14.06
C GLU A 326 -30.51 16.49 13.13
N GLY A 327 -30.54 15.38 12.35
CA GLY A 327 -31.70 14.99 11.57
C GLY A 327 -31.59 15.07 10.04
N ASP A 328 -30.50 15.60 9.47
CA ASP A 328 -30.44 15.81 8.00
C ASP A 328 -29.88 14.63 7.18
N GLY A 329 -29.63 13.48 7.83
CA GLY A 329 -29.10 12.28 7.16
C GLY A 329 -27.91 12.59 6.24
N GLY A 330 -27.05 13.53 6.68
CA GLY A 330 -26.09 14.28 5.86
C GLY A 330 -24.88 13.46 5.42
N VAL A 331 -24.26 13.80 4.29
CA VAL A 331 -22.87 13.38 3.97
C VAL A 331 -22.04 14.65 3.88
N SER A 332 -21.09 14.81 4.80
CA SER A 332 -20.17 15.96 4.82
C SER A 332 -18.72 15.52 4.95
N PHE A 333 -17.82 16.30 4.34
CA PHE A 333 -16.38 16.11 4.45
C PHE A 333 -15.69 17.41 4.84
N GLU A 334 -14.82 17.35 5.85
CA GLU A 334 -14.19 18.53 6.43
C GLU A 334 -12.67 18.41 6.51
N VAL A 335 -12.01 19.57 6.43
CA VAL A 335 -10.55 19.67 6.53
C VAL A 335 -10.17 19.79 8.00
N ALA A 336 -9.62 18.73 8.57
CA ALA A 336 -9.04 18.78 9.90
C ALA A 336 -7.92 17.75 10.08
N MET A 337 -7.06 18.01 11.05
CA MET A 337 -6.16 16.97 11.57
C MET A 337 -7.01 15.96 12.34
N VAL A 338 -7.01 14.70 11.91
CA VAL A 338 -7.83 13.63 12.52
C VAL A 338 -7.59 13.55 14.03
N GLU A 339 -6.34 13.71 14.46
CA GLU A 339 -5.92 13.68 15.87
C GLU A 339 -6.56 14.77 16.73
N ARG A 340 -7.01 15.86 16.09
CA ARG A 340 -7.68 16.99 16.77
C ARG A 340 -9.19 16.90 16.70
N ALA A 341 -9.73 16.38 15.59
CA ALA A 341 -11.17 16.30 15.36
C ALA A 341 -11.81 15.07 16.02
N VAL A 342 -11.11 13.93 16.08
CA VAL A 342 -11.71 12.64 16.48
C VAL A 342 -12.40 12.67 17.83
N LYS A 343 -11.83 13.38 18.81
CA LYS A 343 -12.42 13.45 20.15
C LYS A 343 -13.77 14.17 20.13
N GLU A 344 -13.81 15.36 19.53
CA GLU A 344 -15.03 16.15 19.39
C GLU A 344 -16.10 15.43 18.57
N MET A 345 -15.68 14.76 17.50
CA MET A 345 -16.57 13.95 16.66
C MET A 345 -17.20 12.82 17.47
N LEU A 346 -16.40 12.09 18.27
CA LEU A 346 -16.89 11.00 19.11
C LEU A 346 -17.78 11.52 20.25
N ASP A 347 -17.38 12.60 20.93
CA ASP A 347 -18.15 13.23 22.02
C ASP A 347 -19.54 13.70 21.54
N SER A 348 -19.66 14.04 20.25
CA SER A 348 -20.89 14.54 19.63
C SER A 348 -21.68 13.46 18.86
N SER A 349 -21.21 12.21 18.85
CA SER A 349 -21.82 11.13 18.07
C SER A 349 -22.67 10.21 18.96
N PRO A 350 -23.79 9.65 18.44
CA PRO A 350 -24.48 8.57 19.12
C PRO A 350 -23.65 7.29 19.01
N LEU A 351 -22.71 7.05 19.94
CA LEU A 351 -21.71 5.97 19.86
C LEU A 351 -22.31 4.56 19.74
N ASP A 352 -23.54 4.35 20.24
CA ASP A 352 -24.36 3.13 20.08
C ASP A 352 -24.96 2.91 18.69
N ASP A 353 -24.86 3.92 17.82
CA ASP A 353 -25.36 3.91 16.45
C ASP A 353 -24.30 4.40 15.45
N THR A 354 -23.02 4.35 15.86
CA THR A 354 -21.89 4.85 15.06
C THR A 354 -20.97 3.72 14.63
N LEU A 355 -20.72 3.65 13.32
CA LEU A 355 -19.64 2.90 12.69
C LEU A 355 -18.50 3.86 12.38
N VAL A 356 -17.28 3.56 12.86
CA VAL A 356 -16.09 4.32 12.45
C VAL A 356 -15.35 3.56 11.35
N ILE A 357 -14.91 4.27 10.33
CA ILE A 357 -14.01 3.77 9.29
C ILE A 357 -12.69 4.52 9.40
N VAL A 358 -11.57 3.79 9.37
CA VAL A 358 -10.23 4.38 9.36
C VAL A 358 -9.40 3.80 8.20
N ASP A 359 -8.80 4.66 7.38
CA ASP A 359 -7.80 4.29 6.37
C ASP A 359 -6.52 5.14 6.54
N PRO A 360 -5.77 4.94 7.64
CA PRO A 360 -4.64 5.80 7.99
C PRO A 360 -3.45 5.62 7.03
N PRO A 361 -2.53 6.61 7.01
CA PRO A 361 -1.27 6.49 6.28
C PRO A 361 -0.42 5.31 6.79
N ARG A 362 0.69 5.01 6.09
CA ARG A 362 1.60 3.87 6.41
C ARG A 362 2.18 3.87 7.84
N LEU A 363 2.02 4.95 8.61
CA LEU A 363 2.43 5.04 10.01
C LEU A 363 1.43 4.39 10.98
N GLY A 364 0.24 4.01 10.49
CA GLY A 364 -0.89 3.56 11.29
C GLY A 364 -1.66 4.73 11.91
N LEU A 365 -2.55 4.41 12.84
CA LEU A 365 -3.24 5.44 13.63
C LEU A 365 -2.23 6.21 14.48
N ASP A 366 -2.50 7.50 14.68
CA ASP A 366 -1.87 8.22 15.77
C ASP A 366 -2.32 7.65 17.12
N ARG A 367 -1.46 7.79 18.13
CA ARG A 367 -1.76 7.30 19.47
C ARG A 367 -3.03 7.94 20.03
N SER A 368 -3.21 9.25 19.85
CA SER A 368 -4.39 9.98 20.33
C SER A 368 -5.69 9.48 19.70
N VAL A 369 -5.66 9.13 18.42
CA VAL A 369 -6.81 8.55 17.71
C VAL A 369 -7.13 7.16 18.24
N THR A 370 -6.11 6.33 18.43
CA THR A 370 -6.27 4.98 18.98
C THR A 370 -6.82 5.01 20.41
N GLU A 371 -6.31 5.91 21.25
CA GLU A 371 -6.79 6.12 22.61
C GLU A 371 -8.24 6.62 22.61
N ALA A 372 -8.59 7.60 21.77
CA ALA A 372 -9.96 8.11 21.66
C ALA A 372 -10.96 7.02 21.21
N LEU A 373 -10.60 6.18 20.23
CA LEU A 373 -11.46 5.08 19.78
C LEU A 373 -11.61 3.98 20.84
N ALA A 374 -10.55 3.68 21.58
CA ALA A 374 -10.59 2.72 22.68
C ALA A 374 -11.43 3.22 23.86
N GLU A 375 -11.28 4.50 24.24
CA GLU A 375 -12.00 5.11 25.36
C GLU A 375 -13.50 5.26 25.08
N ASN A 376 -13.87 5.67 23.85
CA ASN A 376 -15.26 5.89 23.48
C ASN A 376 -15.96 4.62 22.97
N SER A 377 -15.20 3.67 22.41
CA SER A 377 -15.70 2.36 21.93
C SER A 377 -17.01 2.47 21.12
N PRO A 378 -17.01 3.18 19.97
CA PRO A 378 -18.14 3.19 19.04
C PRO A 378 -18.60 1.76 18.68
N ARG A 379 -19.85 1.61 18.25
CA ARG A 379 -20.46 0.27 18.10
C ARG A 379 -19.67 -0.64 17.16
N GLU A 380 -19.22 -0.09 16.04
CA GLU A 380 -18.48 -0.83 15.02
C GLU A 380 -17.26 -0.04 14.53
N LEU A 381 -16.24 -0.77 14.10
CA LEU A 381 -15.01 -0.21 13.54
C LEU A 381 -14.57 -1.02 12.32
N ILE A 382 -14.35 -0.34 11.19
CA ILE A 382 -13.69 -0.88 10.01
C ILE A 382 -12.32 -0.23 9.90
N TYR A 383 -11.26 -1.04 9.94
CA TYR A 383 -9.89 -0.59 9.78
C TYR A 383 -9.35 -1.09 8.44
N VAL A 384 -9.04 -0.17 7.52
CA VAL A 384 -8.31 -0.43 6.27
C VAL A 384 -6.83 -0.10 6.46
N SER A 385 -5.91 -0.97 6.04
CA SER A 385 -4.48 -0.74 6.25
C SER A 385 -3.56 -1.37 5.21
N CYS A 386 -2.64 -0.54 4.72
CA CYS A 386 -1.52 -0.96 3.86
C CYS A 386 -0.25 -1.38 4.63
N ALA A 387 -0.31 -1.38 5.96
CA ALA A 387 0.84 -1.54 6.86
C ALA A 387 0.51 -2.57 7.96
N PRO A 388 0.66 -3.88 7.71
CA PRO A 388 0.22 -4.93 8.63
C PRO A 388 0.94 -4.91 9.98
N ASP A 389 2.18 -4.42 10.05
CA ASP A 389 2.91 -4.25 11.30
C ASP A 389 2.37 -3.10 12.17
N LYS A 390 1.80 -2.07 11.54
CA LYS A 390 1.13 -0.96 12.24
C LYS A 390 -0.27 -1.33 12.65
N LEU A 391 -1.01 -1.98 11.75
CA LEU A 391 -2.30 -2.59 12.06
C LEU A 391 -2.21 -3.48 13.31
N ALA A 392 -1.25 -4.41 13.35
CA ALA A 392 -1.08 -5.30 14.51
C ALA A 392 -0.77 -4.54 15.81
N ARG A 393 -0.05 -3.41 15.75
CA ARG A 393 0.19 -2.53 16.90
C ARG A 393 -1.12 -1.87 17.37
N ASP A 394 -1.90 -1.35 16.43
CA ASP A 394 -3.08 -0.53 16.70
C ASP A 394 -4.27 -1.38 17.18
N LEU A 395 -4.36 -2.64 16.76
CA LEU A 395 -5.38 -3.57 17.22
C LEU A 395 -5.25 -3.93 18.71
N VAL A 396 -4.06 -3.86 19.31
CA VAL A 396 -3.85 -4.23 20.72
C VAL A 396 -4.72 -3.43 21.69
N PRO A 397 -4.64 -2.07 21.72
CA PRO A 397 -5.48 -1.28 22.62
C PRO A 397 -6.97 -1.37 22.26
N LEU A 398 -7.33 -1.52 20.99
CA LEU A 398 -8.73 -1.64 20.54
C LEU A 398 -9.36 -2.94 21.04
N VAL A 399 -8.69 -4.09 20.88
CA VAL A 399 -9.19 -5.35 21.42
C VAL A 399 -9.21 -5.33 22.95
N ALA A 400 -8.22 -4.69 23.58
CA ALA A 400 -8.18 -4.53 25.03
C ALA A 400 -9.33 -3.66 25.58
N SER A 401 -9.93 -2.78 24.78
CA SER A 401 -11.08 -1.96 25.17
C SER A 401 -12.42 -2.70 25.03
N GLY A 402 -12.44 -3.92 24.50
CA GLY A 402 -13.62 -4.77 24.41
C GLY A 402 -14.09 -5.08 22.98
N TYR A 403 -13.42 -4.56 21.95
CA TYR A 403 -13.76 -4.94 20.58
C TYR A 403 -13.46 -6.42 20.30
N THR A 404 -14.42 -7.09 19.68
CA THR A 404 -14.26 -8.40 19.08
C THR A 404 -14.00 -8.25 17.58
N ILE A 405 -12.89 -8.81 17.10
CA ILE A 405 -12.62 -8.93 15.67
C ILE A 405 -13.59 -9.92 15.04
N LYS A 406 -14.37 -9.46 14.07
CA LYS A 406 -15.36 -10.26 13.34
C LYS A 406 -14.80 -10.84 12.06
N GLU A 407 -13.89 -10.11 11.40
CA GLU A 407 -13.27 -10.52 10.14
C GLU A 407 -11.93 -9.82 9.96
N VAL A 408 -10.96 -10.53 9.37
CA VAL A 408 -9.74 -9.96 8.79
C VAL A 408 -9.61 -10.47 7.37
N LYS A 409 -9.48 -9.57 6.41
CA LYS A 409 -9.38 -9.92 4.99
C LYS A 409 -8.24 -9.20 4.31
N LEU A 410 -7.39 -9.96 3.61
CA LEU A 410 -6.26 -9.44 2.86
C LEU A 410 -6.68 -9.16 1.41
N PHE A 411 -6.21 -8.03 0.88
CA PHE A 411 -6.35 -7.65 -0.52
C PHE A 411 -4.97 -7.37 -1.10
N ASP A 412 -4.57 -8.09 -2.14
CA ASP A 412 -3.28 -7.91 -2.77
C ASP A 412 -3.28 -6.73 -3.74
N MET A 413 -3.31 -5.52 -3.17
CA MET A 413 -3.23 -4.24 -3.89
C MET A 413 -1.89 -4.07 -4.62
N PHE A 414 -0.82 -4.72 -4.14
CA PHE A 414 0.53 -4.56 -4.67
C PHE A 414 1.19 -5.90 -5.02
N PRO A 415 0.70 -6.59 -6.07
CA PRO A 415 1.33 -7.79 -6.59
C PRO A 415 2.82 -7.60 -6.87
N ARG A 416 3.58 -8.67 -6.64
CA ARG A 416 5.05 -8.79 -6.78
C ARG A 416 5.84 -8.03 -5.73
N THR A 417 5.19 -7.40 -4.78
CA THR A 417 5.80 -6.58 -3.72
C THR A 417 5.49 -7.13 -2.34
N ALA A 418 6.20 -6.65 -1.32
CA ALA A 418 5.90 -7.01 0.07
C ALA A 418 4.59 -6.44 0.61
N CYS A 419 4.04 -5.40 -0.02
CA CYS A 419 2.87 -4.70 0.49
C CYS A 419 1.58 -5.44 0.13
N PHE A 420 0.57 -5.29 0.98
CA PHE A 420 -0.81 -5.71 0.76
C PHE A 420 -1.72 -4.83 1.64
N GLU A 421 -2.99 -4.72 1.25
CA GLU A 421 -4.02 -4.06 2.04
C GLU A 421 -4.71 -5.09 2.93
N THR A 422 -5.21 -4.65 4.08
CA THR A 422 -5.97 -5.47 5.01
C THR A 422 -7.19 -4.69 5.47
N VAL A 423 -8.36 -5.33 5.45
CA VAL A 423 -9.58 -4.82 6.06
C VAL A 423 -9.86 -5.64 7.32
N VAL A 424 -10.05 -4.97 8.46
CA VAL A 424 -10.43 -5.57 9.73
C VAL A 424 -11.77 -5.01 10.16
N ARG A 425 -12.73 -5.89 10.45
CA ARG A 425 -14.04 -5.53 10.99
C ARG A 425 -14.09 -5.89 12.45
N MET A 426 -14.51 -4.95 13.28
CA MET A 426 -14.65 -5.10 14.72
C MET A 426 -15.98 -4.56 15.18
N SER A 427 -16.53 -5.18 16.22
CA SER A 427 -17.65 -4.63 16.98
C SER A 427 -17.44 -4.95 18.45
N ARG A 428 -18.06 -4.16 19.33
CA ARG A 428 -18.17 -4.57 20.74
C ARG A 428 -19.15 -5.73 20.94
#